data_AF-A0A7C1IJ96-F1
#
_entry.id   AF-A0A7C1IJ96-F1
#
_cell.length_a   1.000
_cell.length_b   1.000
_cell.length_c   1.000
_cell.angle_alpha   90.00
_cell.angle_beta   90.00
_cell.angle_gamma   90.00
#
_symmetry.space_group_name_H-M   'P 1'
#
loop_
_entity.id
_entity.type
_entity.pdbx_description
1 polymer ?
#
loop_
_entity_poly.entity_id
_entity_poly.type
_entity_poly.pdbx_seq_one_letter_code
_entity_poly.pdbx_strand_id
1 'polypeptide(L)'
;KNGDTFSEIYLSYLNDSRGARIPSTEFFTPFPPDEKFGFRRDVHGVPEHCIRAYHLRDAKTGEAGPWLAGLTLEPSIVYEAWCSQRYGDIIVMIEEIHGKPVRAGESFGAAHIVGYFDTIEEMHTLYERHRGSTALEVDADGWQFA
;
A
#
# COMPACT_ATOMS: atom_id res chain seq x y z
N LYS A 1 -6.74 -20.66 -2.59
CA LYS A 1 -5.48 -21.20 -2.01
C LYS A 1 -4.33 -20.79 -2.91
N ASN A 2 -3.06 -20.79 -2.48
CA ASN A 2 -1.89 -20.57 -3.36
C ASN A 2 -2.06 -19.45 -4.43
N GLY A 3 -2.55 -18.26 -4.07
CA GLY A 3 -2.72 -17.17 -5.03
C GLY A 3 -3.88 -17.32 -6.03
N ASP A 4 -4.86 -18.19 -5.78
CA ASP A 4 -6.04 -18.34 -6.67
C ASP A 4 -6.84 -17.03 -6.87
N THR A 5 -6.65 -16.04 -6.01
CA THR A 5 -7.39 -14.76 -6.05
C THR A 5 -6.56 -13.58 -6.55
N PHE A 6 -5.24 -13.74 -6.74
CA PHE A 6 -4.38 -12.66 -7.23
C PHE A 6 -3.15 -13.20 -7.99
N SER A 7 -2.72 -12.49 -9.04
CA SER A 7 -1.55 -12.86 -9.84
C SER A 7 -0.23 -12.33 -9.25
N GLU A 8 -0.26 -11.13 -8.67
CA GLU A 8 0.92 -10.44 -8.17
C GLU A 8 0.54 -9.34 -7.15
N ILE A 9 1.52 -8.91 -6.37
CA ILE A 9 1.46 -7.75 -5.48
C ILE A 9 2.38 -6.67 -6.01
N TYR A 10 1.92 -5.42 -5.97
CA TYR A 10 2.72 -4.23 -6.25
C TYR A 10 2.93 -3.43 -4.97
N LEU A 11 4.20 -3.16 -4.64
CA LEU A 11 4.62 -2.34 -3.50
C LEU A 11 5.53 -1.21 -4.01
N SER A 12 5.05 0.03 -4.05
CA SER A 12 5.83 1.16 -4.60
C SER A 12 7.01 1.57 -3.73
N TYR A 13 7.01 1.21 -2.46
CA TYR A 13 8.04 1.57 -1.47
C TYR A 13 9.20 0.56 -1.40
N LEU A 14 9.22 -0.43 -2.30
CA LEU A 14 10.34 -1.37 -2.47
C LEU A 14 10.94 -1.19 -3.88
N ASN A 15 12.23 -1.50 -4.03
CA ASN A 15 12.95 -1.42 -5.33
C ASN A 15 12.98 0.01 -5.93
N ASP A 16 13.24 0.99 -5.06
CA ASP A 16 13.38 2.42 -5.36
C ASP A 16 12.15 2.99 -6.11
N SER A 17 12.36 3.92 -7.06
CA SER A 17 11.29 4.63 -7.79
C SER A 17 10.48 3.75 -8.75
N ARG A 18 10.84 2.48 -8.94
CA ARG A 18 10.15 1.57 -9.87
C ARG A 18 9.05 0.75 -9.19
N GLY A 19 9.08 0.64 -7.87
CA GLY A 19 8.25 -0.32 -7.13
C GLY A 19 8.65 -1.78 -7.39
N ALA A 20 8.20 -2.66 -6.51
CA ALA A 20 8.36 -4.10 -6.65
C ALA A 20 7.07 -4.75 -7.14
N ARG A 21 7.16 -5.59 -8.17
CA ARG A 21 6.11 -6.52 -8.60
C ARG A 21 6.48 -7.93 -8.16
N ILE A 22 5.71 -8.46 -7.22
CA ILE A 22 6.00 -9.70 -6.51
C ILE A 22 4.99 -10.75 -6.99
N PRO A 23 5.43 -11.86 -7.60
CA PRO A 23 4.50 -12.90 -8.06
C PRO A 23 3.82 -13.59 -6.87
N SER A 24 2.57 -14.03 -7.06
CA SER A 24 1.81 -14.70 -5.99
C SER A 24 2.47 -15.97 -5.45
N THR A 25 3.39 -16.58 -6.21
CA THR A 25 4.20 -17.73 -5.80
C THR A 25 5.08 -17.46 -4.57
N GLU A 26 5.46 -16.21 -4.31
CA GLU A 26 6.23 -15.84 -3.12
C GLU A 26 5.41 -15.98 -1.81
N PHE A 27 4.09 -16.14 -1.92
CA PHE A 27 3.16 -16.19 -0.80
C PHE A 27 2.51 -17.56 -0.62
N PHE A 28 3.05 -18.62 -1.24
CA PHE A 28 2.49 -19.98 -1.09
C PHE A 28 2.78 -20.61 0.27
N THR A 29 3.86 -20.17 0.93
CA THR A 29 4.25 -20.60 2.27
C THR A 29 4.22 -19.41 3.21
N PRO A 30 3.66 -19.54 4.42
CA PRO A 30 3.74 -18.49 5.42
C PRO A 30 5.19 -18.10 5.77
N PHE A 31 5.41 -16.82 6.02
CA PHE A 31 6.70 -16.27 6.47
C PHE A 31 6.46 -15.09 7.43
N PRO A 32 7.38 -14.82 8.37
CA PRO A 32 7.23 -13.70 9.30
C PRO A 32 7.45 -12.35 8.60
N PRO A 33 6.92 -11.24 9.13
CA PRO A 33 6.88 -9.93 8.45
C PRO A 33 8.24 -9.34 8.10
N ASP A 34 9.27 -9.71 8.85
CA ASP A 34 10.64 -9.24 8.73
C ASP A 34 11.50 -10.09 7.80
N GLU A 35 11.00 -11.24 7.32
CA GLU A 35 11.76 -12.12 6.41
C GLU A 35 11.80 -11.59 4.98
N LYS A 36 10.67 -11.09 4.46
CA LYS A 36 10.54 -10.60 3.08
C LYS A 36 9.67 -9.36 3.03
N PHE A 37 9.93 -8.50 2.03
CA PHE A 37 9.08 -7.36 1.67
C PHE A 37 8.81 -6.37 2.81
N GLY A 38 9.79 -6.18 3.69
CA GLY A 38 9.75 -5.17 4.75
C GLY A 38 10.32 -3.83 4.26
N PHE A 39 9.64 -2.75 4.61
CA PHE A 39 10.11 -1.39 4.46
C PHE A 39 10.25 -0.75 5.84
N ARG A 40 11.31 0.05 6.00
CA ARG A 40 11.57 0.89 7.17
C ARG A 40 12.15 2.23 6.74
N ARG A 41 11.55 3.32 7.22
CA ARG A 41 11.92 4.69 6.85
C ARG A 41 13.32 5.08 7.29
N ASP A 42 13.82 4.55 8.41
CA ASP A 42 15.17 4.81 8.92
C ASP A 42 16.27 4.07 8.12
N VAL A 43 15.92 2.99 7.43
CA VAL A 43 16.84 2.21 6.59
C VAL A 43 16.76 2.65 5.12
N HIS A 44 15.56 2.90 4.61
CA HIS A 44 15.29 3.10 3.18
C HIS A 44 15.01 4.57 2.81
N GLY A 45 14.85 5.45 3.80
CA GLY A 45 14.39 6.81 3.59
C GLY A 45 12.87 6.89 3.35
N VAL A 46 12.40 8.10 2.99
CA VAL A 46 10.99 8.32 2.64
C VAL A 46 10.80 7.91 1.17
N PRO A 47 9.88 6.97 0.86
CA PRO A 47 9.64 6.55 -0.51
C PRO A 47 8.93 7.66 -1.30
N GLU A 48 9.06 7.62 -2.63
CA GLU A 48 8.39 8.59 -3.50
C GLU A 48 6.86 8.45 -3.40
N HIS A 49 6.37 7.21 -3.44
CA HIS A 49 4.97 6.87 -3.22
C HIS A 49 4.84 5.74 -2.22
N CYS A 50 3.71 5.69 -1.52
CA CYS A 50 3.36 4.59 -0.63
C CYS A 50 2.06 3.92 -1.10
N ILE A 51 2.19 3.00 -2.06
CA ILE A 51 1.12 2.26 -2.73
C ILE A 51 1.33 0.78 -2.46
N ARG A 52 0.26 0.13 -2.01
CA ARG A 52 0.17 -1.32 -1.86
C ARG A 52 -1.03 -1.82 -2.65
N ALA A 53 -0.80 -2.76 -3.55
CA ALA A 53 -1.85 -3.29 -4.40
C ALA A 53 -1.67 -4.77 -4.66
N TYR A 54 -2.76 -5.48 -4.92
CA TYR A 54 -2.69 -6.81 -5.52
C TYR A 54 -3.58 -6.90 -6.74
N HIS A 55 -3.06 -7.56 -7.77
CA HIS A 55 -3.69 -7.70 -9.07
C HIS A 55 -4.64 -8.89 -9.01
N LEU A 56 -5.94 -8.62 -9.11
CA LEU A 56 -6.94 -9.67 -8.95
C LEU A 56 -6.82 -10.70 -10.07
N ARG A 57 -7.24 -11.91 -9.74
CA ARG A 57 -7.30 -13.02 -10.68
C ARG A 57 -8.67 -13.66 -10.59
N ASP A 58 -9.28 -13.93 -11.73
CA ASP A 58 -10.49 -14.75 -11.78
C ASP A 58 -10.16 -16.19 -11.36
N ALA A 59 -10.84 -16.69 -10.34
CA ALA A 59 -10.54 -18.00 -9.77
C ALA A 59 -10.92 -19.18 -10.69
N LYS A 60 -11.73 -18.97 -11.73
CA LYS A 60 -12.17 -20.01 -12.68
C LYS A 60 -11.33 -20.01 -13.95
N THR A 61 -11.07 -18.83 -14.50
CA THR A 61 -10.38 -18.67 -15.80
C THR A 61 -8.89 -18.41 -15.63
N GLY A 62 -8.46 -17.87 -14.48
CA GLY A 62 -7.09 -17.44 -14.24
C GLY A 62 -6.73 -16.11 -14.91
N GLU A 63 -7.69 -15.45 -15.56
CA GLU A 63 -7.51 -14.16 -16.22
C GLU A 63 -7.24 -13.05 -15.20
N ALA A 64 -6.45 -12.07 -15.62
CA ALA A 64 -6.16 -10.88 -14.83
C ALA A 64 -7.41 -9.99 -14.73
N GLY A 65 -7.74 -9.57 -13.51
CA GLY A 65 -8.78 -8.57 -13.21
C GLY A 65 -8.16 -7.20 -12.91
N PRO A 66 -8.92 -6.26 -12.33
CA PRO A 66 -8.35 -4.98 -11.91
C PRO A 66 -7.42 -5.17 -10.70
N TRP A 67 -6.65 -4.13 -10.39
CA TRP A 67 -5.91 -4.03 -9.15
C TRP A 67 -6.81 -3.55 -8.03
N LEU A 68 -6.74 -4.17 -6.85
CA LEU A 68 -7.22 -3.55 -5.62
C LEU A 68 -6.04 -2.90 -4.92
N ALA A 69 -6.11 -1.59 -4.71
CA ALA A 69 -4.98 -0.82 -4.17
C ALA A 69 -5.39 0.08 -3.00
N GLY A 70 -4.44 0.29 -2.10
CA GLY A 70 -4.44 1.35 -1.09
C GLY A 70 -3.24 2.28 -1.32
N LEU A 71 -3.52 3.58 -1.37
CA LEU A 71 -2.56 4.65 -1.60
C LEU A 71 -2.49 5.52 -0.35
N THR A 72 -1.37 5.53 0.36
CA THR A 72 -1.14 6.40 1.52
C THR A 72 -0.52 7.71 1.04
N LEU A 73 -1.28 8.80 1.11
CA LEU A 73 -1.04 10.01 0.33
C LEU A 73 0.15 10.87 0.81
N GLU A 74 0.53 10.73 2.08
CA GLU A 74 1.74 11.32 2.65
C GLU A 74 2.70 10.17 2.98
N PRO A 75 3.80 9.95 2.23
CA PRO A 75 4.66 8.79 2.46
C PRO A 75 5.50 8.93 3.74
N SER A 76 5.78 10.16 4.20
CA SER A 76 6.64 10.39 5.37
C SER A 76 5.98 10.00 6.70
N ILE A 77 4.68 9.70 6.73
CA ILE A 77 3.97 9.27 7.95
C ILE A 77 4.05 7.75 8.17
N VAL A 78 4.32 6.97 7.12
CA VAL A 78 4.58 5.53 7.24
C VAL A 78 6.02 5.33 7.71
N TYR A 79 6.19 4.71 8.88
CA TYR A 79 7.49 4.40 9.45
C TYR A 79 7.97 2.99 9.04
N GLU A 80 7.10 1.99 9.17
CA GLU A 80 7.35 0.63 8.69
C GLU A 80 6.18 0.17 7.82
N ALA A 81 6.46 -0.70 6.86
CA ALA A 81 5.44 -1.39 6.10
C ALA A 81 5.87 -2.84 5.85
N TRP A 82 4.92 -3.78 5.94
CA TRP A 82 5.18 -5.20 5.75
C TRP A 82 4.13 -5.83 4.86
N CYS A 83 4.57 -6.78 4.04
CA CYS A 83 3.70 -7.65 3.25
C CYS A 83 4.08 -9.11 3.50
N SER A 84 3.18 -9.89 4.12
CA SER A 84 3.48 -11.28 4.49
C SER A 84 2.29 -12.22 4.31
N GLN A 85 2.59 -13.48 3.98
CA GLN A 85 1.63 -14.57 4.07
C GLN A 85 1.60 -15.08 5.51
N ARG A 86 0.43 -15.07 6.14
CA ARG A 86 0.22 -15.61 7.49
C ARG A 86 -0.52 -16.95 7.45
N TYR A 87 -0.47 -17.67 8.58
CA TYR A 87 -1.29 -18.86 8.77
C TYR A 87 -2.77 -18.56 8.52
N GLY A 88 -3.48 -19.49 7.89
CA GLY A 88 -4.89 -19.31 7.52
C GLY A 88 -5.12 -18.75 6.11
N ASP A 89 -4.08 -18.75 5.26
CA ASP A 89 -4.14 -18.28 3.87
C ASP A 89 -4.47 -16.78 3.71
N ILE A 90 -3.97 -15.96 4.65
CA ILE A 90 -4.20 -14.51 4.67
C ILE A 90 -2.93 -13.77 4.27
N ILE A 91 -3.03 -12.96 3.22
CA ILE A 91 -2.04 -11.94 2.89
C ILE A 91 -2.30 -10.73 3.77
N VAL A 92 -1.29 -10.32 4.52
CA VAL A 92 -1.36 -9.17 5.41
C VAL A 92 -0.43 -8.09 4.87
N MET A 93 -1.00 -6.91 4.61
CA MET A 93 -0.26 -5.69 4.31
C MET A 93 -0.52 -4.67 5.43
N ILE A 94 0.53 -4.35 6.20
CA ILE A 94 0.45 -3.43 7.34
C ILE A 94 1.32 -2.21 7.05
N GLU A 95 0.84 -1.04 7.45
CA GLU A 95 1.61 0.20 7.54
C GLU A 95 1.56 0.70 8.97
N GLU A 96 2.72 0.91 9.56
CA GLU A 96 2.87 1.52 10.87
C GLU A 96 3.04 3.02 10.73
N ILE A 97 2.09 3.76 11.31
CA ILE A 97 1.97 5.21 11.21
C ILE A 97 2.60 5.83 12.45
N HIS A 98 3.87 6.24 12.37
CA HIS A 98 4.56 6.90 13.49
C HIS A 98 5.84 7.67 13.08
N GLY A 99 6.58 8.12 14.10
CA GLY A 99 7.92 8.66 13.94
C GLY A 99 7.97 10.13 13.52
N LYS A 100 6.84 10.83 13.55
CA LYS A 100 6.80 12.29 13.62
C LYS A 100 6.63 12.68 15.09
N PRO A 101 7.45 13.60 15.64
CA PRO A 101 7.21 14.14 16.97
C PRO A 101 5.84 14.85 17.01
N VAL A 102 5.03 14.53 18.02
CA VAL A 102 3.72 15.15 18.24
C VAL A 102 3.72 15.74 19.65
N ARG A 103 3.49 17.05 19.78
CA ARG A 103 3.42 17.72 21.07
C ARG A 103 2.03 17.60 21.69
N ALA A 104 1.94 17.89 22.98
CA ALA A 104 0.65 17.98 23.66
C ALA A 104 -0.25 19.02 22.95
N GLY A 105 -1.43 18.57 22.51
CA GLY A 105 -2.40 19.39 21.77
C GLY A 105 -2.28 19.31 20.25
N GLU A 106 -1.25 18.67 19.71
CA GLU A 106 -1.13 18.39 18.27
C GLU A 106 -1.77 17.03 17.92
N SER A 107 -2.12 16.85 16.64
CA SER A 107 -2.59 15.59 16.07
C SER A 107 -1.74 15.21 14.85
N PHE A 108 -1.80 13.94 14.48
CA PHE A 108 -1.28 13.43 13.22
C PHE A 108 -2.32 12.51 12.61
N GLY A 109 -2.33 12.39 11.28
CA GLY A 109 -3.29 11.59 10.54
C GLY A 109 -2.72 11.12 9.22
N ALA A 110 -3.24 10.00 8.72
CA ALA A 110 -2.97 9.48 7.39
C ALA A 110 -4.26 9.55 6.57
N ALA A 111 -4.16 10.02 5.33
CA ALA A 111 -5.23 9.91 4.35
C ALA A 111 -4.90 8.80 3.35
N HIS A 112 -5.92 8.04 2.99
CA HIS A 112 -5.79 6.93 2.05
C HIS A 112 -6.83 7.02 0.95
N ILE A 113 -6.43 6.67 -0.28
CA ILE A 113 -7.36 6.28 -1.34
C ILE A 113 -7.35 4.76 -1.43
N VAL A 114 -8.52 4.14 -1.40
CA VAL A 114 -8.69 2.70 -1.55
C VAL A 114 -9.70 2.43 -2.65
N GLY A 115 -9.34 1.61 -3.63
CA GLY A 115 -10.21 1.37 -4.77
C GLY A 115 -9.66 0.37 -5.77
N TYR A 116 -10.44 0.17 -6.83
CA TYR A 116 -10.06 -0.64 -7.99
C TYR A 116 -9.43 0.25 -9.06
N PHE A 117 -8.38 -0.24 -9.69
CA PHE A 117 -7.62 0.46 -10.73
C PHE A 117 -7.32 -0.48 -11.89
N ASP A 118 -7.29 0.05 -13.11
CA ASP A 118 -6.96 -0.76 -14.29
C ASP A 118 -5.44 -0.90 -14.45
N THR A 119 -4.66 0.10 -14.03
CA THR A 119 -3.21 0.15 -14.23
C THR A 119 -2.46 0.70 -13.02
N ILE A 120 -1.19 0.34 -12.90
CA ILE A 120 -0.28 0.92 -11.87
C ILE A 120 -0.08 2.42 -12.15
N GLU A 121 0.01 2.81 -13.42
CA GLU A 121 0.17 4.18 -13.87
C GLU A 121 -1.00 5.08 -13.44
N GLU A 122 -2.23 4.56 -13.46
CA GLU A 122 -3.41 5.24 -12.94
C GLU A 122 -3.30 5.50 -11.44
N MET A 123 -2.82 4.51 -10.66
CA MET A 123 -2.59 4.69 -9.21
C MET A 123 -1.59 5.81 -8.95
N HIS A 124 -0.45 5.83 -9.64
CA HIS A 124 0.54 6.91 -9.49
C HIS A 124 0.00 8.26 -9.93
N THR A 125 -0.76 8.31 -11.03
CA THR A 125 -1.38 9.56 -11.50
C THR A 125 -2.36 10.12 -10.48
N LEU A 126 -3.18 9.26 -9.86
CA LEU A 126 -4.10 9.67 -8.80
C LEU A 126 -3.36 10.04 -7.52
N TYR A 127 -2.31 9.30 -7.16
CA TYR A 127 -1.45 9.59 -6.02
C TYR A 127 -0.90 11.02 -6.11
N GLU A 128 -0.31 11.38 -7.26
CA GLU A 128 0.29 12.71 -7.45
C GLU A 128 -0.72 13.85 -7.31
N ARG A 129 -1.99 13.65 -7.69
CA ARG A 129 -3.04 14.66 -7.53
C ARG A 129 -3.37 14.97 -6.08
N HIS A 130 -3.14 14.02 -5.18
CA HIS A 130 -3.50 14.11 -3.77
C HIS A 130 -2.31 13.93 -2.83
N ARG A 131 -1.08 14.01 -3.36
CA ARG A 131 0.15 13.82 -2.60
C ARG A 131 0.25 14.85 -1.47
N GLY A 132 0.65 14.38 -0.30
CA GLY A 132 0.87 15.19 0.89
C GLY A 132 -0.35 15.31 1.81
N SER A 133 -1.53 14.87 1.36
CA SER A 133 -2.73 14.93 2.19
C SER A 133 -2.66 13.96 3.36
N THR A 134 -3.09 14.43 4.52
CA THR A 134 -3.08 13.70 5.80
C THR A 134 -4.45 13.64 6.46
N ALA A 135 -5.42 14.39 5.94
CA ALA A 135 -6.78 14.41 6.42
C ALA A 135 -7.79 14.40 5.26
N LEU A 136 -9.03 14.08 5.60
CA LEU A 136 -10.19 14.29 4.76
C LEU A 136 -11.12 15.26 5.50
N GLU A 137 -11.31 16.43 4.93
CA GLU A 137 -12.20 17.46 5.45
C GLU A 137 -13.56 17.38 4.78
N VAL A 138 -14.59 17.83 5.48
CA VAL A 138 -15.96 17.88 4.97
C VAL A 138 -16.58 19.24 5.26
N ASP A 139 -17.15 19.86 4.23
CA ASP A 139 -17.89 21.10 4.32
C ASP A 139 -19.20 21.05 3.50
N ALA A 140 -19.82 22.21 3.24
CA ALA A 140 -21.06 22.30 2.48
C ALA A 140 -20.90 21.93 0.99
N ASP A 141 -19.68 22.02 0.46
CA ASP A 141 -19.35 21.73 -0.94
C ASP A 141 -18.91 20.27 -1.13
N GLY A 142 -18.52 19.57 -0.06
CA GLY A 142 -18.37 18.12 -0.03
C GLY A 142 -17.14 17.66 0.77
N TRP A 143 -16.52 16.57 0.29
CA TRP A 143 -15.30 16.01 0.89
C TRP A 143 -14.07 16.47 0.11
N GLN A 144 -13.04 16.90 0.81
CA GLN A 144 -11.76 17.30 0.22
C GLN A 144 -10.59 16.73 0.99
N PHE A 145 -9.54 16.33 0.28
CA PHE A 145 -8.28 15.98 0.91
C PHE A 145 -7.56 17.25 1.37
N ALA A 146 -7.00 17.21 2.59
CA ALA A 146 -6.23 18.27 3.21
C ALA A 146 -4.86 17.77 3.67
#